data_AF-A0A852AWL2-F1
#
_entry.id   AF-A0A852AWL2-F1
#
_cell.length_a   1.000
_cell.length_b   1.000
_cell.length_c   1.000
_cell.angle_alpha   90.00
_cell.angle_beta   90.00
_cell.angle_gamma   90.00
#
_symmetry.space_group_name_H-M   'P 1'
#
loop_
_entity.id
_entity.type
_entity.pdbx_description
1 polymer ?
#
loop_
_entity_poly.entity_id
_entity_poly.type
_entity_poly.pdbx_seq_one_letter_code
_entity_poly.pdbx_strand_id
1 'polypeptide(L)'
;MFGLLFFILFTPGVSEFICASSDLEMSYTFCDSTAHAFMFNLTPCSTRNKPVWKAALTWIPRSDIHFLKVVFNVRYDGAKALLWKELVCSGADDEYSVCGTLKG
;
A
#
# COMPACT_ATOMS: atom_id res chain seq x y z
N MET A 1 -20.28 32.66 0.44
CA MET A 1 -20.30 31.18 0.31
C MET A 1 -19.24 30.63 -0.67
N PHE A 2 -18.10 31.29 -0.88
CA PHE A 2 -17.04 30.79 -1.78
C PHE A 2 -15.80 30.24 -1.02
N GLY A 3 -15.77 30.39 0.31
CA GLY A 3 -14.63 29.98 1.14
C GLY A 3 -14.61 28.49 1.53
N LEU A 4 -15.76 27.79 1.46
CA LEU A 4 -15.85 26.36 1.82
C LEU A 4 -15.22 25.44 0.77
N LEU A 5 -15.16 25.87 -0.50
CA LEU A 5 -14.58 25.08 -1.59
C LEU A 5 -13.04 25.05 -1.55
N PHE A 6 -12.38 26.01 -0.90
CA PHE A 6 -10.92 26.10 -0.86
C PHE A 6 -10.27 25.23 0.23
N PHE A 7 -11.03 24.82 1.26
CA PHE A 7 -10.49 24.01 2.37
C PHE A 7 -10.34 22.52 2.04
N ILE A 8 -10.97 22.02 0.97
CA ILE A 8 -10.91 20.60 0.59
C ILE A 8 -9.63 20.29 -0.23
N LEU A 9 -8.99 21.32 -0.82
CA LEU A 9 -7.87 21.13 -1.74
C LEU A 9 -6.50 20.91 -1.07
N PHE A 10 -6.38 21.13 0.24
CA PHE A 10 -5.09 21.03 0.94
C PHE A 10 -5.20 20.37 2.33
N THR A 11 -5.88 19.22 2.43
CA THR A 11 -5.64 18.32 3.57
C THR A 11 -4.46 17.40 3.22
N PRO A 12 -3.25 17.64 3.73
CA PRO A 12 -2.23 16.60 3.69
C PRO A 12 -2.74 15.43 4.53
N GLY A 13 -2.87 14.24 3.93
CA GLY A 13 -3.33 13.04 4.63
C GLY A 13 -4.75 12.59 4.32
N VAL A 14 -5.22 12.74 3.07
CA VAL A 14 -6.37 11.95 2.60
C VAL A 14 -5.96 10.47 2.68
N SER A 15 -6.59 9.73 3.59
CA SER A 15 -6.40 8.29 3.69
C SER A 15 -7.25 7.61 2.63
N GLU A 16 -6.64 6.76 1.83
CA GLU A 16 -7.34 5.91 0.87
C GLU A 16 -7.86 4.67 1.59
N PHE A 17 -9.16 4.44 1.42
CA PHE A 17 -9.85 3.31 2.02
C PHE A 17 -9.53 2.02 1.25
N ILE A 18 -9.06 0.98 1.96
CA ILE A 18 -8.87 -0.34 1.35
C ILE A 18 -10.17 -1.11 1.47
N CYS A 19 -10.62 -1.33 2.72
CA CYS A 19 -11.80 -2.13 3.01
C CYS A 19 -12.22 -1.99 4.48
N ALA A 20 -13.48 -2.32 4.77
CA ALA A 20 -13.99 -2.48 6.12
C ALA A 20 -14.96 -3.65 6.22
N SER A 21 -14.99 -4.26 7.40
CA SER A 21 -15.89 -5.31 7.82
C SER A 21 -16.27 -5.12 9.29
N SER A 22 -17.02 -6.06 9.84
CA SER A 22 -17.38 -6.06 11.27
C SER A 22 -16.19 -6.21 12.23
N ASP A 23 -15.07 -6.74 11.75
CA ASP A 23 -13.91 -7.13 12.57
C ASP A 23 -12.60 -6.44 12.17
N LEU A 24 -12.59 -5.73 11.04
CA LEU A 24 -11.39 -5.15 10.47
C LEU A 24 -11.73 -3.88 9.68
N GLU A 25 -10.93 -2.84 9.87
CA GLU A 25 -10.96 -1.63 9.05
C GLU A 25 -9.52 -1.33 8.63
N MET A 26 -9.30 -1.17 7.33
CA MET A 26 -7.97 -0.92 6.76
C MET A 26 -8.01 0.26 5.81
N SER A 27 -7.04 1.14 5.97
CA SER A 27 -6.78 2.27 5.08
C SER A 27 -5.28 2.49 4.94
N TYR A 28 -4.87 3.25 3.93
CA TYR A 28 -3.48 3.67 3.77
C TYR A 28 -3.39 5.15 3.47
N THR A 29 -2.18 5.68 3.60
CA THR A 29 -1.82 7.01 3.12
C THR A 29 -0.35 6.98 2.73
N PHE A 30 0.04 7.78 1.75
CA PHE A 30 1.43 7.89 1.34
C PHE A 30 2.19 8.76 2.34
N CYS A 31 3.40 8.31 2.69
CA CYS A 31 4.28 9.05 3.61
C CYS A 31 5.07 10.17 2.91
N ASP A 32 5.06 10.22 1.58
CA ASP A 32 5.69 11.27 0.79
C ASP A 32 4.64 12.23 0.22
N SER A 33 5.10 13.34 -0.36
CA SER A 33 4.24 14.37 -0.93
C SER A 33 3.92 14.16 -2.40
N THR A 34 4.20 12.98 -2.96
CA THR A 34 4.13 12.74 -4.41
C THR A 34 2.88 11.95 -4.79
N ALA A 35 2.32 12.24 -5.97
CA ALA A 35 1.10 11.58 -6.45
C ALA A 35 1.40 10.18 -7.01
N HIS A 36 0.89 9.13 -6.39
CA HIS A 36 1.14 7.75 -6.82
C HIS A 36 -0.05 7.19 -7.58
N ALA A 37 0.21 6.56 -8.73
CA ALA A 37 -0.77 5.71 -9.39
C ALA A 37 -0.65 4.32 -8.77
N PHE A 38 -1.33 4.13 -7.63
CA PHE A 38 -1.25 2.93 -6.81
C PHE A 38 -2.65 2.65 -6.25
N MET A 39 -3.14 1.43 -6.44
CA MET A 39 -4.41 0.97 -5.92
C MET A 39 -4.21 -0.44 -5.37
N PHE A 40 -4.59 -0.64 -4.11
CA PHE A 40 -4.42 -1.89 -3.41
C PHE A 40 -5.77 -2.41 -2.91
N ASN A 41 -6.17 -3.58 -3.40
CA ASN A 41 -7.43 -4.22 -3.06
C ASN A 41 -7.17 -5.53 -2.31
N LEU A 42 -7.96 -5.77 -1.27
CA LEU A 42 -7.91 -7.00 -0.47
C LEU A 42 -9.26 -7.71 -0.49
N THR A 43 -9.23 -9.03 -0.68
CA THR A 43 -10.43 -9.87 -0.64
C THR A 43 -10.11 -11.23 -0.02
N PRO A 44 -10.82 -11.68 1.03
CA PRO A 44 -11.85 -10.96 1.78
C PRO A 44 -11.26 -9.88 2.70
N CYS A 45 -12.07 -8.88 3.04
CA CYS A 45 -11.75 -7.99 4.15
C CYS A 45 -12.33 -8.58 5.45
N SER A 46 -11.66 -9.56 6.05
CA SER A 46 -12.03 -10.10 7.36
C SER A 46 -10.93 -11.01 7.88
N THR A 47 -10.62 -10.89 9.16
CA THR A 47 -9.74 -11.81 9.89
C THR A 47 -10.49 -13.06 10.34
N ARG A 48 -11.83 -12.99 10.41
CA ARG A 48 -12.66 -14.07 10.94
C ARG A 48 -12.82 -15.23 9.96
N ASN A 49 -12.42 -16.43 10.38
CA ASN A 49 -12.67 -17.70 9.69
C ASN A 49 -12.16 -17.77 8.22
N LYS A 50 -11.25 -16.89 7.80
CA LYS A 50 -10.66 -16.90 6.46
C LYS A 50 -9.15 -16.65 6.53
N PRO A 51 -8.32 -17.72 6.51
CA PRO A 51 -6.87 -17.58 6.64
C PRO A 51 -6.17 -17.11 5.36
N VAL A 52 -6.83 -17.23 4.20
CA VAL A 52 -6.24 -16.90 2.90
C VAL A 52 -6.84 -15.61 2.37
N TRP A 53 -5.99 -14.62 2.12
CA TRP A 53 -6.35 -13.34 1.55
C TRP A 53 -5.78 -13.24 0.14
N LYS A 54 -6.56 -12.66 -0.77
CA LYS A 54 -6.11 -12.30 -2.11
C LYS A 54 -5.87 -10.80 -2.13
N ALA A 55 -4.67 -10.42 -2.50
CA ALA A 55 -4.30 -9.04 -2.74
C ALA A 55 -4.21 -8.78 -4.25
N ALA A 56 -4.74 -7.66 -4.69
CA ALA A 56 -4.55 -7.17 -6.05
C ALA A 56 -3.93 -5.77 -5.97
N LEU A 57 -2.81 -5.60 -6.66
CA LEU A 57 -2.06 -4.36 -6.71
C LEU A 57 -2.03 -3.85 -8.14
N THR A 58 -2.56 -2.65 -8.34
CA THR A 58 -2.38 -1.89 -9.58
C THR A 58 -1.42 -0.76 -9.30
N TRP A 59 -0.28 -0.74 -9.96
CA TRP A 59 0.78 0.24 -9.71
C TRP A 59 1.51 0.61 -10.98
N ILE A 60 1.75 1.91 -11.19
CA ILE A 60 2.67 2.41 -12.23
C ILE A 60 3.99 2.80 -11.53
N PRO A 61 5.05 1.98 -11.64
CA PRO A 61 6.31 2.24 -10.98
C PRO A 61 7.03 3.42 -11.62
N ARG A 62 7.68 4.25 -10.80
CA ARG A 62 8.46 5.41 -11.27
C ARG A 62 9.91 5.08 -11.62
N SER A 63 10.32 3.84 -11.43
CA SER A 63 11.66 3.31 -11.69
C SER A 63 11.54 1.83 -11.99
N ASP A 64 12.54 1.25 -12.65
CA ASP A 64 12.56 -0.17 -12.93
C ASP A 64 12.60 -0.96 -11.62
N ILE A 65 11.79 -2.03 -11.52
CA ILE A 65 11.60 -2.79 -10.27
C ILE A 65 12.27 -4.16 -10.28
N HIS A 66 13.26 -4.36 -11.16
CA HIS A 66 14.08 -5.57 -11.20
C HIS A 66 14.72 -5.91 -9.85
N PHE A 67 15.06 -4.90 -9.06
CA PHE A 67 15.54 -5.06 -7.69
C PHE A 67 14.60 -4.33 -6.73
N LEU A 68 13.61 -5.04 -6.21
CA LEU A 68 12.58 -4.50 -5.34
C LEU A 68 12.74 -5.04 -3.93
N LYS A 69 13.00 -4.14 -2.98
CA LYS A 69 13.08 -4.43 -1.56
C LYS A 69 12.00 -3.70 -0.81
N VAL A 70 11.24 -4.41 0.01
CA VAL A 70 10.18 -3.86 0.85
C VAL A 70 10.63 -3.85 2.31
N VAL A 71 10.33 -2.76 3.01
CA VAL A 71 10.65 -2.60 4.43
C VAL A 71 9.36 -2.32 5.20
N PHE A 72 9.00 -3.24 6.08
CA PHE A 72 7.81 -3.14 6.92
C PHE A 72 8.20 -2.66 8.31
N ASN A 73 7.66 -1.50 8.69
CA ASN A 73 7.78 -0.93 10.03
C ASN A 73 6.42 -0.96 10.71
N VAL A 74 6.20 -1.94 11.58
CA VAL A 74 4.92 -2.10 12.29
C VAL A 74 5.00 -1.41 13.65
N ARG A 75 4.00 -0.59 13.94
CA ARG A 75 3.77 -0.01 15.27
C ARG A 75 2.44 -0.49 15.80
N TYR A 76 2.40 -0.78 17.10
CA TYR A 76 1.20 -1.13 17.84
C TYR A 76 1.12 -0.22 19.05
N ASP A 77 -0.01 0.47 19.21
CA ASP A 77 -0.23 1.47 20.27
C ASP A 77 0.93 2.47 20.42
N GLY A 78 1.46 2.95 19.30
CA GLY A 78 2.57 3.92 19.24
C GLY A 78 3.97 3.33 19.46
N ALA A 79 4.08 2.10 19.97
CA ALA A 79 5.35 1.41 20.18
C ALA A 79 5.80 0.64 18.93
N LYS A 80 7.12 0.50 18.73
CA LYS A 80 7.67 -0.32 17.64
C LYS A 80 7.40 -1.80 17.95
N ALA A 81 6.65 -2.46 17.09
CA ALA A 81 6.32 -3.87 17.21
C ALA A 81 7.25 -4.76 16.36
N LEU A 82 7.48 -4.38 15.10
CA LEU A 82 8.28 -5.18 14.16
C LEU A 82 9.00 -4.30 13.14
N LEU A 83 10.24 -4.67 12.81
CA LEU A 83 10.94 -4.21 11.61
C LEU A 83 11.30 -5.45 10.80
N TRP A 84 10.72 -5.57 9.62
CA TRP A 84 10.96 -6.68 8.70
C TRP A 84 11.38 -6.15 7.34
N LYS A 85 12.30 -6.83 6.67
CA LYS A 85 12.85 -6.46 5.36
C LYS A 85 12.72 -7.66 4.46
N GLU A 86 12.10 -7.47 3.31
CA GLU A 86 11.86 -8.53 2.34
C GLU A 86 12.41 -8.13 0.97
N LEU A 87 13.06 -9.08 0.31
CA LEU A 87 13.52 -8.92 -1.07
C LEU A 87 12.48 -9.59 -1.99
N VAL A 88 11.67 -8.78 -2.66
CA VAL A 88 10.57 -9.26 -3.51
C VAL A 88 11.08 -9.59 -4.92
N CYS A 89 11.98 -8.75 -5.45
CA CYS A 89 12.64 -8.98 -6.72
C CYS A 89 14.15 -8.96 -6.48
N SER A 90 14.78 -10.10 -6.77
CA SER A 90 16.21 -10.36 -6.64
C SER A 90 17.00 -10.04 -7.91
N GLY A 91 16.31 -9.83 -9.04
CA GLY A 91 16.89 -9.44 -10.32
C GLY A 91 17.27 -10.61 -11.24
N ALA A 92 17.13 -11.85 -10.79
CA ALA A 92 17.32 -13.05 -11.60
C ALA A 92 16.42 -14.18 -11.10
N ASP A 93 15.73 -14.87 -12.02
CA ASP A 93 14.82 -15.99 -11.72
C ASP A 93 13.79 -15.70 -10.62
N ASP A 94 13.15 -14.52 -10.71
CA ASP A 94 12.18 -14.06 -9.71
C ASP A 94 10.84 -14.81 -9.77
N GLU A 95 10.22 -14.99 -8.60
CA GLU A 95 8.94 -15.70 -8.45
C GLU A 95 7.77 -14.91 -9.07
N TYR A 96 7.83 -13.58 -9.00
CA TYR A 96 6.75 -12.71 -9.47
C TYR A 96 7.07 -12.10 -10.83
N SER A 97 6.13 -12.21 -11.76
CA SER A 97 6.24 -11.61 -13.10
C SER A 97 6.38 -10.08 -13.06
N VAL A 98 5.90 -9.43 -12.00
CA VAL A 98 6.00 -7.99 -11.79
C VAL A 98 7.46 -7.51 -11.69
N CYS A 99 8.40 -8.39 -11.34
CA CYS A 99 9.83 -8.06 -11.27
C CYS A 99 10.44 -7.74 -12.64
N GLY A 100 9.77 -8.10 -13.73
CA GLY A 100 10.16 -7.72 -15.09
C GLY A 100 9.67 -6.33 -15.53
N THR A 101 8.87 -5.64 -14.71
CA THR A 101 8.26 -4.36 -15.09
C THR A 101 9.30 -3.23 -15.05
N LEU A 102 9.33 -2.46 -16.14
CA LEU A 102 10.12 -1.24 -16.26
C LEU A 102 9.32 -0.03 -15.77
N LYS A 103 9.99 1.10 -15.60
CA LYS A 103 9.35 2.38 -15.33
C LYS A 103 8.23 2.69 -16.35
N GLY A 104 7.09 3.15 -15.84
CA GLY A 104 5.91 3.55 -16.63
C GLY A 104 4.84 2.47 -16.71
#